data_AF-A0A0V8RW54-F1
#
_entry.id   AF-A0A0V8RW54-F1
#
_cell.length_a   1.000
_cell.length_b   1.000
_cell.length_c   1.000
_cell.angle_alpha   90.00
_cell.angle_beta   90.00
_cell.angle_gamma   90.00
#
_symmetry.space_group_name_H-M   'P 1'
#
loop_
_entity.id
_entity.type
_entity.pdbx_description
1 polymer ?
#
loop_
_entity_poly.entity_id
_entity_poly.type
_entity_poly.pdbx_seq_one_letter_code
_entity_poly.pdbx_strand_id
1 'polypeptide(L)' 'MPQRRQRSTSPSEVILLARPKKPVVFRAEVKEGIVILRGEDGSVAVVPEEEVCGLVERLNLIVEGFSCGKRAG' A
#
# COMPACT_ATOMS: atom_id res chain seq x y z
N MET A 1 43.36 32.04 4.46
CA MET A 1 42.57 30.79 4.28
C MET A 1 41.13 31.08 4.70
N PRO A 2 40.11 30.91 3.84
CA PRO A 2 38.75 31.27 4.23
C PRO A 2 38.10 30.18 5.10
N GLN A 3 37.59 30.61 6.27
CA GLN A 3 36.87 29.79 7.23
C GLN A 3 35.54 29.30 6.63
N ARG A 4 35.40 27.98 6.53
CA ARG A 4 34.19 27.29 6.07
C ARG A 4 33.12 27.43 7.17
N ARG A 5 32.17 28.34 6.99
CA ARG A 5 30.95 28.39 7.82
C ARG A 5 30.19 27.08 7.64
N GLN A 6 30.34 26.17 8.60
CA GLN A 6 29.44 25.02 8.75
C GLN A 6 28.07 25.57 9.15
N ARG A 7 27.15 25.64 8.18
CA ARG A 7 25.72 25.73 8.47
C ARG A 7 25.34 24.44 9.17
N SER A 8 25.00 24.54 10.45
CA SER A 8 24.34 23.50 11.22
C SER A 8 22.97 23.23 10.61
N THR A 9 22.87 22.26 9.71
CA THR A 9 21.59 21.74 9.24
C THR A 9 21.14 20.68 10.23
N SER A 10 20.20 21.04 11.10
CA SER A 10 19.54 20.18 12.06
C SER A 10 18.94 18.94 11.36
N PRO A 11 19.20 17.71 11.82
CA PRO A 11 18.74 16.48 11.15
C PRO A 11 17.26 16.13 11.40
N SER A 12 16.44 17.07 11.87
CA SER A 12 15.15 16.76 12.50
C SER A 12 13.92 16.92 11.59
N GLU A 13 14.05 17.33 10.33
CA GLU A 13 12.88 17.65 9.47
C GLU A 13 12.56 16.64 8.36
N VAL A 14 13.32 15.55 8.17
CA VAL A 14 13.20 14.76 6.92
C VAL A 14 12.31 13.51 7.05
N ILE A 15 11.76 13.18 8.22
CA ILE A 15 10.99 11.93 8.43
C ILE A 15 9.53 12.21 8.74
N LEU A 16 8.85 12.96 7.86
CA LEU A 16 7.38 13.09 7.84
C LEU A 16 6.79 12.85 6.43
N LEU A 17 7.54 12.22 5.53
CA LEU A 17 7.05 11.66 4.27
C LEU A 17 7.06 10.13 4.43
N ALA A 18 5.99 9.35 4.24
CA ALA A 18 4.69 9.61 3.69
C ALA A 18 3.75 8.54 4.27
N ARG A 19 2.88 8.91 5.20
CA ARG A 19 1.64 8.12 5.36
C ARG A 19 0.75 8.54 4.20
N PRO A 20 0.44 7.66 3.23
CA PRO A 20 -0.40 8.04 2.11
C PRO A 20 -1.74 8.55 2.67
N LYS A 21 -2.05 9.82 2.40
CA LYS A 21 -3.32 10.46 2.82
C LYS A 21 -4.53 9.89 2.07
N LYS A 22 -4.29 9.13 1.01
CA LYS A 22 -5.33 8.56 0.15
C LYS A 22 -5.45 7.06 0.45
N PRO A 23 -6.68 6.51 0.47
CA PRO A 23 -6.86 5.07 0.49
C PRO A 23 -6.14 4.49 -0.73
N VAL A 24 -5.30 3.47 -0.49
CA VAL A 24 -4.56 2.80 -1.56
C VAL A 24 -5.55 1.88 -2.28
N VAL A 25 -5.86 2.21 -3.52
CA VAL A 25 -6.76 1.45 -4.37
C VAL A 25 -5.94 0.43 -5.15
N PHE A 26 -6.33 -0.83 -5.03
CA PHE A 26 -5.78 -1.94 -5.81
C PHE A 26 -6.85 -2.48 -6.75
N ARG A 27 -6.49 -2.75 -8.00
CA ARG A 27 -7.33 -3.54 -8.91
C ARG A 27 -6.98 -5.00 -8.75
N ALA A 28 -7.97 -5.83 -8.46
CA ALA A 28 -7.80 -7.27 -8.40
C ALA A 28 -8.10 -7.92 -9.75
N GLU A 29 -7.22 -8.83 -10.15
CA GLU A 29 -7.43 -9.76 -11.25
C GLU A 29 -7.35 -11.18 -10.69
N VAL A 30 -8.46 -11.93 -10.73
CA VAL A 30 -8.53 -13.31 -10.25
C VAL A 30 -8.15 -14.26 -11.38
N LYS A 31 -7.16 -15.12 -11.14
CA LYS A 31 -6.74 -16.19 -12.06
C LYS A 31 -6.52 -17.47 -11.28
N GLU A 32 -7.33 -18.49 -11.57
CA GLU A 32 -7.15 -19.85 -11.06
C GLU A 32 -6.93 -19.93 -9.53
N GLY A 33 -7.69 -19.15 -8.75
CA GLY A 33 -7.60 -19.13 -7.27
C GLY A 33 -6.52 -18.20 -6.69
N ILE A 34 -5.82 -17.46 -7.55
CA ILE A 34 -4.83 -16.44 -7.16
C ILE A 34 -5.36 -15.06 -7.56
N VAL A 35 -5.18 -14.08 -6.70
CA VAL A 35 -5.56 -12.69 -6.95
C VAL A 35 -4.31 -11.84 -7.11
N ILE A 36 -4.23 -11.19 -8.26
CA ILE A 36 -3.18 -10.24 -8.58
C ILE A 36 -3.72 -8.84 -8.29
N LEU A 37 -3.19 -8.20 -7.25
CA LEU A 37 -3.51 -6.84 -6.85
C LEU A 37 -2.54 -5.87 -7.54
N ARG A 38 -3.07 -4.96 -8.36
CA ARG A 38 -2.30 -3.89 -9.01
C ARG A 38 -2.71 -2.55 -8.43
N GLY A 39 -1.80 -1.91 -7.71
CA GLY A 39 -1.97 -0.57 -7.17
C GLY A 39 -1.72 0.50 -8.23
N GLU A 40 -2.34 1.67 -8.06
CA GLU A 40 -2.13 2.82 -8.95
C GLU A 40 -0.68 3.30 -8.98
N ASP A 41 0.06 3.11 -7.88
CA ASP A 41 1.48 3.46 -7.75
C ASP A 41 2.42 2.49 -8.50
N GLY A 42 1.89 1.56 -9.29
CA GLY A 42 2.65 0.52 -9.99
C GLY A 42 3.04 -0.66 -9.08
N SER A 43 2.56 -0.69 -7.84
CA SER A 43 2.76 -1.81 -6.92
C SER A 43 1.97 -3.03 -7.38
N VAL A 44 2.60 -4.21 -7.38
CA VAL A 44 1.92 -5.47 -7.70
C VAL A 44 2.10 -6.43 -6.53
N ALA A 45 0.99 -6.98 -6.04
CA ALA A 45 0.98 -8.05 -5.04
C ALA A 45 0.23 -9.25 -5.59
N VAL A 46 0.69 -10.44 -5.25
CA VAL A 46 0.07 -11.70 -5.64
C VAL A 46 -0.30 -12.42 -4.35
N VAL A 47 -1.59 -12.71 -4.18
CA VAL A 47 -2.14 -13.24 -2.94
C VAL A 47 -3.13 -14.35 -3.30
N PRO A 48 -3.15 -15.49 -2.59
CA PRO A 48 -4.20 -16.48 -2.77
C PRO A 48 -5.57 -15.88 -2.42
N GLU A 49 -6.61 -16.27 -3.17
CA GLU A 49 -7.96 -15.71 -3.06
C GLU A 49 -8.53 -15.74 -1.63
N GLU A 50 -8.25 -16.80 -0.90
CA GLU A 50 -8.68 -17.00 0.49
C GLU A 50 -8.09 -15.99 1.50
N GLU A 51 -6.91 -15.44 1.21
CA GLU A 51 -6.22 -14.48 2.09
C GLU A 51 -6.52 -13.02 1.74
N VAL A 52 -7.01 -12.75 0.53
CA VAL A 52 -7.28 -11.37 0.07
C VAL A 52 -8.23 -10.65 1.02
N CYS A 53 -9.30 -11.31 1.46
CA CYS A 53 -10.26 -10.69 2.37
C CYS A 53 -9.66 -10.33 3.73
N GLY A 54 -8.81 -11.22 4.27
CA GLY A 54 -8.08 -10.93 5.50
C GLY A 54 -7.13 -9.74 5.33
N LEU A 55 -6.49 -9.60 4.17
CA LEU A 55 -5.64 -8.44 3.88
C LEU A 55 -6.45 -7.15 3.74
N VAL A 56 -7.58 -7.20 3.03
CA VAL A 56 -8.47 -6.04 2.82
C VAL A 56 -8.97 -5.50 4.16
N GLU A 57 -9.44 -6.36 5.06
CA GLU A 57 -9.94 -5.96 6.38
C GLU A 57 -8.81 -5.44 7.29
N ARG A 58 -7.65 -6.11 7.32
CA ARG A 58 -6.53 -5.73 8.21
C ARG A 58 -5.84 -4.45 7.79
N LEU A 59 -5.70 -4.24 6.49
CA LEU A 59 -4.95 -3.12 5.91
C LEU A 59 -5.88 -2.00 5.42
N ASN A 60 -7.20 -2.15 5.59
CA ASN A 60 -8.23 -1.22 5.14
C ASN A 60 -8.01 -0.79 3.68
N LEU A 61 -7.74 -1.78 2.81
CA LEU A 61 -7.47 -1.58 1.40
C LEU A 61 -8.77 -1.51 0.62
N ILE A 62 -8.78 -0.75 -0.47
CA ILE A 62 -9.90 -0.76 -1.41
C ILE A 62 -9.48 -1.64 -2.59
N VAL A 63 -10.16 -2.77 -2.77
CA VAL A 63 -9.89 -3.68 -3.87
C VAL A 63 -11.05 -3.63 -4.87
N GLU A 64 -10.79 -3.06 -6.04
CA GLU A 64 -11.75 -3.03 -7.14
C GLU A 64 -11.73 -4.36 -7.91
N GLY A 65 -12.91 -4.87 -8.27
CA GLY A 65 -13.05 -6.12 -9.04
C GLY A 65 -13.00 -7.40 -8.21
N PHE A 66 -12.76 -7.29 -6.90
CA PHE A 66 -12.83 -8.43 -5.97
C PHE A 66 -13.73 -8.06 -4.80
N SER A 67 -14.91 -8.66 -4.76
CA SER A 67 -15.79 -8.53 -3.61
C SER A 67 -15.54 -9.68 -2.66
N CYS A 68 -15.09 -9.34 -1.45
CA CYS A 68 -15.15 -10.23 -0.31
C CYS A 68 -16.60 -10.44 0.06
N GLY A 69 -17.26 -11.36 -0.65
CA GLY A 69 -18.56 -11.86 -0.26
C GLY A 69 -18.40 -12.41 1.14
N LYS A 70 -19.09 -11.80 2.11
CA LYS A 70 -19.32 -12.46 3.40
C LYS A 70 -19.75 -13.88 3.07
N ARG A 71 -18.90 -14.87 3.35
CA ARG A 71 -19.40 -16.21 3.67
C ARG A 71 -20.18 -16.04 4.96
N ALA A 72 -21.41 -15.55 4.84
CA ALA A 72 -22.44 -15.73 5.83
C ALA A 72 -22.63 -17.25 5.88
N GLY A 73 -22.07 -17.86 6.92
CA GLY A 73 -22.34 -19.24 7.27
C GLY A 73 -23.79 -19.44 7.65
#